data_AF-A0AAD3RCC2-F1
#
_entry.id   AF-A0AAD3RCC2-F1
#
_cell.length_a   1.000
_cell.length_b   1.000
_cell.length_c   1.000
_cell.angle_alpha   90.00
_cell.angle_beta   90.00
_cell.angle_gamma   90.00
#
_symmetry.space_group_name_H-M   'P 1'
#
loop_
_entity.id
_entity.type
_entity.pdbx_description
1 polymer ?
#
loop_
_entity_poly.entity_id
_entity_poly.type
_entity_poly.pdbx_seq_one_letter_code
_entity_poly.pdbx_strand_id
1 'polypeptide(L)'
;MESLKGKTQGEELYDSVSGVIKRHKLPWSTPANITTDGSPNLTGKNVGLLKRIQERVKEDNPEQEELKFNSLKLDEFYASLNARFPNIQKMAQRMLVLLGSTYVCEQTFSVMNTNKPPHSSQLSDEHLRSVLRIATTKLTPDFDALAKKGDQQHCSH
;
A
#
# COMPACT_ATOMS: atom_id res chain seq x y z
N MET A 1 -5.82 -14.43 15.92
CA MET A 1 -5.44 -14.68 14.51
C MET A 1 -5.28 -16.17 14.34
N GLU A 2 -6.03 -16.78 13.42
CA GLU A 2 -5.79 -18.18 13.03
C GLU A 2 -4.70 -18.21 11.96
N SER A 3 -3.76 -19.16 12.09
CA SER A 3 -2.71 -19.35 11.09
C SER A 3 -3.24 -20.16 9.92
N LEU A 4 -3.03 -19.67 8.69
CA LEU A 4 -3.28 -20.43 7.48
C LEU A 4 -2.22 -21.53 7.34
N LYS A 5 -2.67 -22.77 7.22
CA LYS A 5 -1.80 -23.92 6.96
C LYS A 5 -1.94 -24.29 5.49
N GLY A 6 -0.83 -24.31 4.74
CA GLY A 6 -0.83 -24.69 3.31
C GLY A 6 -0.22 -23.61 2.40
N LYS A 7 -0.61 -23.62 1.12
CA LYS A 7 -0.15 -22.65 0.12
C LYS A 7 -1.12 -21.46 0.08
N THR A 8 -0.62 -20.29 -0.26
CA THR A 8 -1.43 -19.06 -0.36
C THR A 8 -2.24 -19.00 -1.66
N GLN A 9 -2.84 -20.12 -2.09
CA GLN A 9 -3.68 -20.19 -3.30
C GLN A 9 -5.11 -19.72 -3.03
N GLY A 10 -5.80 -19.23 -4.07
CA GLY A 10 -7.16 -18.68 -3.94
C GLY A 10 -8.20 -19.66 -3.39
N GLU A 11 -8.03 -20.96 -3.63
CA GLU A 11 -8.91 -22.01 -3.11
C GLU A 11 -8.73 -22.23 -1.60
N GLU A 12 -7.49 -22.43 -1.14
CA GLU A 12 -7.20 -22.62 0.29
C GLU A 12 -7.63 -21.39 1.13
N LEU A 13 -7.42 -20.18 0.57
CA LEU A 13 -7.89 -18.95 1.17
C LEU A 13 -9.42 -18.90 1.26
N TYR A 14 -10.12 -19.37 0.22
CA TYR A 14 -11.57 -19.43 0.19
C TYR A 14 -12.11 -20.42 1.23
N ASP A 15 -11.50 -21.59 1.37
CA ASP A 15 -11.90 -22.59 2.36
C ASP A 15 -11.72 -22.08 3.79
N SER A 16 -10.62 -21.37 4.04
CA SER A 16 -10.37 -20.73 5.33
C SER A 16 -11.45 -19.71 5.66
N VAL A 17 -11.74 -18.78 4.74
CA VAL A 17 -12.79 -17.76 4.92
C VAL A 17 -14.17 -18.41 5.08
N SER A 18 -14.49 -19.40 4.25
CA SER A 18 -15.74 -20.16 4.32
C SER A 18 -15.91 -20.87 5.66
N GLY A 19 -14.83 -21.43 6.21
CA GLY A 19 -14.82 -22.04 7.53
C GLY A 19 -15.16 -21.06 8.64
N VAL A 20 -14.64 -19.84 8.58
CA VAL A 20 -14.94 -18.76 9.55
C VAL A 20 -16.41 -18.33 9.43
N ILE A 21 -16.90 -18.09 8.21
CA ILE A 21 -18.29 -17.68 7.96
C ILE A 21 -19.27 -18.74 8.51
N LYS A 22 -19.03 -20.02 8.21
CA LYS A 22 -19.83 -21.13 8.74
C LYS A 22 -19.77 -21.21 10.27
N ARG A 23 -18.58 -21.09 10.85
CA ARG A 23 -18.37 -21.17 12.31
C ARG A 23 -19.13 -20.07 13.06
N HIS A 24 -19.14 -18.86 12.51
CA HIS A 24 -19.86 -17.73 13.07
C HIS A 24 -21.32 -17.62 12.61
N LYS A 25 -21.80 -18.59 11.82
CA LYS A 25 -23.18 -18.64 11.28
C LYS A 25 -23.57 -17.33 10.57
N LEU A 26 -22.62 -16.73 9.86
CA LEU A 26 -22.85 -15.49 9.13
C LEU A 26 -23.47 -15.83 7.77
N PRO A 27 -24.57 -15.17 7.37
CA PRO A 27 -25.10 -15.34 6.02
C PRO A 27 -24.15 -14.72 5.00
N TRP A 28 -24.04 -15.35 3.81
CA TRP A 28 -23.19 -14.87 2.71
C TRP A 28 -23.64 -13.54 2.11
N SER A 29 -24.84 -13.04 2.48
CA SER A 29 -25.30 -11.69 2.17
C SER A 29 -24.73 -10.60 3.10
N THR A 30 -24.06 -10.97 4.21
CA THR A 30 -23.51 -10.03 5.20
C THR A 30 -22.26 -9.28 4.76
N PRO A 31 -21.29 -9.89 4.04
CA PRO A 31 -20.07 -9.21 3.66
C PRO A 31 -20.37 -7.98 2.79
N ALA A 32 -20.20 -6.79 3.37
CA ALA A 32 -20.38 -5.54 2.63
C ALA A 32 -19.18 -5.25 1.72
N ASN A 33 -17.96 -5.58 2.18
CA ASN A 33 -16.70 -5.26 1.50
C ASN A 33 -15.63 -6.31 1.81
N ILE A 34 -14.67 -6.48 0.89
CA ILE A 34 -13.47 -7.30 1.08
C ILE A 34 -12.25 -6.47 0.67
N THR A 35 -11.31 -6.30 1.59
CA THR A 35 -10.00 -5.68 1.33
C THR A 35 -8.95 -6.76 1.09
N THR A 36 -8.23 -6.65 -0.03
CA THR A 36 -7.13 -7.54 -0.41
C THR A 36 -5.90 -6.70 -0.79
N ASP A 37 -4.71 -7.29 -0.74
CA ASP A 37 -3.46 -6.62 -1.12
C ASP A 37 -3.22 -6.58 -2.65
N GLY A 38 -4.22 -6.97 -3.44
CA GLY A 38 -4.13 -6.99 -4.90
C GLY A 38 -3.47 -8.25 -5.49
N SER A 39 -2.93 -9.16 -4.67
CA SER A 39 -2.22 -10.34 -5.16
C SER A 39 -3.08 -11.24 -6.08
N PRO A 40 -2.51 -11.90 -7.11
CA PRO A 40 -3.28 -12.71 -8.06
C PRO A 40 -4.10 -13.84 -7.41
N ASN A 41 -3.62 -14.40 -6.29
CA ASN A 41 -4.34 -15.43 -5.55
C ASN A 41 -5.61 -14.88 -4.87
N LEU A 42 -5.67 -13.57 -4.59
CA LEU A 42 -6.83 -12.90 -4.04
C LEU A 42 -7.74 -12.31 -5.13
N THR A 43 -7.15 -11.63 -6.12
CA THR A 43 -7.87 -10.82 -7.12
C THR A 43 -8.03 -11.46 -8.49
N GLY A 44 -7.44 -12.64 -8.72
CA GLY A 44 -7.47 -13.32 -10.01
C GLY A 44 -8.90 -13.50 -10.56
N LYS A 45 -9.10 -13.09 -11.81
CA LYS A 45 -10.43 -13.05 -12.46
C LYS A 45 -11.12 -14.42 -12.58
N ASN A 46 -10.34 -15.49 -12.66
CA ASN A 46 -10.84 -16.85 -12.87
C ASN A 46 -10.72 -17.72 -11.62
N VAL A 47 -9.66 -17.53 -10.82
CA VAL A 47 -9.30 -18.41 -9.70
C VAL A 47 -8.79 -17.63 -8.48
N GLY A 48 -9.14 -16.35 -8.34
CA GLY A 48 -8.88 -15.58 -7.12
C GLY A 48 -9.89 -15.91 -6.01
N LEU A 49 -9.53 -15.56 -4.77
CA LEU A 49 -10.46 -15.56 -3.62
C LEU A 49 -11.73 -14.76 -3.91
N LEU A 50 -11.58 -13.53 -4.42
CA LEU A 50 -12.71 -12.64 -4.68
C LEU A 50 -13.71 -13.26 -5.65
N LYS A 51 -13.21 -13.87 -6.73
CA LYS A 51 -14.04 -14.56 -7.73
C LYS A 51 -14.87 -15.68 -7.12
N ARG A 52 -14.25 -16.53 -6.28
CA ARG A 52 -14.95 -17.62 -5.58
C ARG A 52 -16.01 -17.10 -4.61
N ILE A 53 -15.72 -16.02 -3.88
CA ILE A 53 -16.71 -15.42 -2.97
C ILE A 53 -17.89 -14.85 -3.76
N GLN A 54 -17.65 -14.17 -4.89
CA GLN A 54 -18.72 -13.66 -5.76
C GLN A 54 -19.62 -14.79 -6.27
N GLU A 55 -19.03 -15.91 -6.71
CA GLU A 55 -19.76 -17.09 -7.16
C GLU A 55 -20.60 -17.68 -6.03
N ARG A 56 -20.02 -17.81 -4.83
CA ARG A 56 -20.72 -18.32 -3.66
C ARG A 56 -21.91 -17.44 -3.25
N VAL A 57 -21.77 -16.12 -3.32
CA VAL A 57 -22.87 -15.20 -3.00
C VAL A 57 -23.99 -15.31 -4.04
N LYS A 58 -23.65 -15.46 -5.32
CA LYS A 58 -24.65 -15.71 -6.39
C LYS A 58 -25.37 -17.04 -6.21
N GLU A 59 -24.67 -18.08 -5.76
CA GLU A 59 -25.29 -19.37 -5.44
C GLU A 59 -26.32 -19.28 -4.31
N ASP A 60 -26.00 -18.54 -3.24
CA ASP A 60 -26.88 -18.37 -2.09
C ASP A 60 -28.05 -17.38 -2.38
N ASN A 61 -27.86 -16.42 -3.29
CA ASN A 61 -28.89 -15.44 -3.67
C ASN A 61 -28.75 -15.00 -5.15
N PRO A 62 -29.41 -15.68 -6.10
CA PRO A 62 -29.21 -15.44 -7.53
C PRO A 62 -29.77 -14.10 -8.03
N GLU A 63 -30.70 -13.49 -7.30
CA GLU A 63 -31.23 -12.15 -7.60
C GLU A 63 -30.35 -11.02 -7.07
N GLN A 64 -29.33 -11.34 -6.25
CA GLN A 64 -28.37 -10.35 -5.80
C GLN A 64 -27.57 -9.87 -7.00
N GLU A 65 -27.68 -8.58 -7.32
CA GLU A 65 -26.79 -7.94 -8.27
C GLU A 65 -25.34 -8.29 -7.87
N GLU A 66 -24.47 -8.55 -8.86
CA GLU A 66 -23.07 -8.90 -8.60
C GLU A 66 -22.55 -8.08 -7.43
N LEU A 67 -21.99 -8.74 -6.41
CA LEU A 67 -21.22 -8.03 -5.39
C LEU A 67 -20.12 -7.29 -6.14
N LYS A 68 -20.42 -6.04 -6.48
CA LYS A 68 -19.48 -5.00 -6.83
C LYS A 68 -18.78 -4.78 -5.51
N PHE A 69 -17.81 -5.65 -5.22
CA PHE A 69 -16.72 -5.32 -4.34
C PHE A 69 -16.14 -4.07 -4.99
N ASN A 70 -16.65 -2.91 -4.58
CA ASN A 70 -16.13 -1.64 -5.01
C ASN A 70 -14.67 -1.75 -4.62
N SER A 71 -13.81 -1.77 -5.64
CA SER A 71 -12.37 -1.73 -5.44
C SER A 71 -12.05 -0.33 -4.94
N LEU A 72 -12.45 -0.06 -3.70
CA LEU A 72 -12.20 1.18 -3.01
C LEU A 72 -10.73 1.19 -2.70
N LYS A 73 -10.12 2.36 -2.87
CA LYS A 73 -8.79 2.56 -2.32
C LYS A 73 -8.87 2.45 -0.79
N LEU A 74 -7.76 2.10 -0.18
CA LEU A 74 -7.70 1.84 1.26
C LEU A 74 -8.17 3.05 2.09
N ASP A 75 -7.83 4.26 1.64
CA ASP A 75 -8.28 5.53 2.21
C ASP A 75 -9.80 5.74 2.06
N GLU A 76 -10.36 5.48 0.88
CA GLU A 76 -11.80 5.53 0.62
C GLU A 76 -12.58 4.52 1.49
N PHE A 77 -12.04 3.31 1.65
CA PHE A 77 -12.63 2.29 2.51
C PHE A 77 -12.72 2.76 3.96
N TYR A 78 -11.61 3.22 4.55
CA TYR A 78 -11.61 3.67 5.94
C TYR A 78 -12.37 4.99 6.14
N ALA A 79 -12.51 5.82 5.10
CA ALA A 79 -13.39 6.98 5.12
C ALA A 79 -14.88 6.58 5.13
N SER A 80 -15.25 5.47 4.45
CA SER A 80 -16.62 4.95 4.42
C SER A 80 -17.07 4.33 5.75
N LEU A 81 -16.13 3.91 6.61
CA LEU A 81 -16.40 3.50 7.98
C LEU A 81 -16.77 4.74 8.80
N ASN A 82 -18.01 5.18 8.66
CA ASN A 82 -18.61 6.30 9.38
C ASN A 82 -18.52 6.16 10.93
N ALA A 83 -19.17 7.06 11.66
CA ALA A 83 -19.19 7.10 13.13
C ALA A 83 -19.64 5.80 13.84
N ARG A 84 -20.11 4.78 13.11
CA ARG A 84 -20.49 3.47 13.64
C ARG A 84 -19.29 2.66 14.15
N PHE A 85 -18.08 2.90 13.65
CA PHE A 85 -16.88 2.13 14.03
C PHE A 85 -15.67 3.01 14.38
N PRO A 86 -15.77 3.88 15.41
CA PRO A 86 -14.76 4.89 15.71
C PRO A 86 -13.39 4.28 16.09
N ASN A 87 -13.39 3.13 16.76
CA ASN A 87 -12.16 2.44 17.16
C ASN A 87 -11.41 1.84 15.97
N ILE A 88 -12.14 1.30 14.99
CA ILE A 88 -11.54 0.74 13.76
C ILE A 88 -10.92 1.87 12.94
N GLN A 89 -11.64 2.99 12.79
CA GLN A 89 -11.15 4.16 12.08
C GLN A 89 -9.87 4.72 12.74
N LYS A 90 -9.86 4.86 14.07
CA LYS A 90 -8.68 5.34 14.81
C LYS A 90 -7.48 4.40 14.67
N MET A 91 -7.70 3.10 14.66
CA MET A 91 -6.65 2.11 14.44
C MET A 91 -6.10 2.20 13.00
N ALA A 92 -7.00 2.27 12.01
CA ALA A 92 -6.64 2.40 10.61
C ALA A 92 -5.80 3.65 10.34
N GLN A 93 -6.19 4.80 10.91
CA GLN A 93 -5.42 6.04 10.83
C GLN A 93 -3.99 5.86 11.37
N ARG A 94 -3.84 5.18 12.52
CA ARG A 94 -2.51 4.89 13.10
C ARG A 94 -1.68 3.99 12.20
N MET A 95 -2.28 2.94 11.65
CA MET A 95 -1.59 2.03 10.72
C MET A 95 -1.19 2.73 9.42
N LEU A 96 -2.07 3.55 8.84
CA LEU A 96 -1.79 4.31 7.62
C LEU A 96 -0.63 5.29 7.82
N VAL A 97 -0.58 6.00 8.95
CA VAL A 97 0.54 6.90 9.27
C VAL A 97 1.85 6.12 9.43
N LEU A 98 1.83 4.99 10.15
CA LEU A 98 3.01 4.16 10.34
C LEU A 98 3.55 3.66 8.99
N LEU A 99 2.68 3.08 8.15
CA LEU A 99 3.04 2.58 6.81
C LEU A 99 3.55 3.70 5.89
N GLY A 100 2.95 4.88 5.95
CA GLY A 100 3.42 6.05 5.19
C GLY A 100 4.81 6.50 5.62
N SER A 101 5.06 6.55 6.93
CA SER A 101 6.37 6.94 7.46
C SER A 101 7.47 5.94 7.12
N THR A 102 7.21 4.64 7.19
CA THR A 102 8.19 3.61 6.84
C THR A 102 8.52 3.65 5.35
N TYR A 103 7.50 3.78 4.49
CA TYR A 103 7.72 3.90 3.05
C TYR A 103 8.55 5.13 2.70
N VAL A 104 8.21 6.29 3.26
CA VAL A 104 8.99 7.53 3.05
C VAL A 104 10.43 7.35 3.52
N CYS A 105 10.65 6.75 4.69
CA CYS A 105 11.98 6.44 5.20
C CYS A 105 12.76 5.51 4.27
N GLU A 106 12.16 4.40 3.82
CA GLU A 106 12.78 3.44 2.90
C GLU A 106 13.18 4.10 1.58
N GLN A 107 12.29 4.90 0.98
CA GLN A 107 12.59 5.66 -0.24
C GLN A 107 13.74 6.64 -0.02
N THR A 108 13.76 7.32 1.13
CA THR A 108 14.83 8.25 1.52
C THR A 108 16.17 7.52 1.69
N PHE A 109 16.19 6.35 2.35
CA PHE A 109 17.39 5.52 2.49
C PHE A 109 17.90 4.96 1.17
N SER A 110 17.01 4.54 0.29
CA SER A 110 17.36 4.08 -1.05
C SER A 110 18.13 5.17 -1.83
N VAL A 111 17.57 6.39 -1.84
CA VAL A 111 18.22 7.57 -2.45
C VAL A 111 19.60 7.83 -1.83
N MET A 112 19.73 7.78 -0.51
CA MET A 112 21.01 7.99 0.17
C MET A 112 22.05 6.91 -0.20
N ASN A 113 21.61 5.66 -0.30
CA ASN A 113 22.49 4.55 -0.70
C ASN A 113 22.96 4.67 -2.15
N THR A 114 22.09 5.10 -3.08
CA THR A 114 22.46 5.32 -4.48
C THR A 114 23.42 6.49 -4.66
N ASN A 115 23.26 7.55 -3.86
CA ASN A 115 24.09 8.76 -3.93
C ASN A 115 25.37 8.69 -3.08
N LYS A 116 25.68 7.52 -2.51
CA LYS A 116 26.89 7.33 -1.71
C LYS A 116 28.13 7.31 -2.63
N PRO A 117 29.12 8.20 -2.45
CA PRO A 117 30.27 8.26 -3.33
C PRO A 117 31.19 7.03 -3.17
N PRO A 118 31.93 6.61 -4.23
CA PRO A 118 32.76 5.40 -4.24
C PRO A 118 33.91 5.42 -3.23
N HIS A 119 34.49 6.61 -2.98
CA HIS A 119 35.39 6.86 -1.87
C HIS A 119 34.61 7.52 -0.74
N SER A 120 34.62 6.92 0.45
CA SER A 120 33.92 7.41 1.64
C SER A 120 34.58 8.68 2.17
N SER A 121 34.36 9.80 1.51
CA SER A 121 34.46 11.11 2.14
C SER A 121 33.43 11.14 3.27
N GLN A 122 33.81 11.66 4.45
CA GLN A 122 32.85 11.85 5.54
C GLN A 122 31.76 12.80 5.06
N LEU A 123 30.60 12.25 4.71
CA LEU A 123 29.41 13.04 4.44
C LEU A 123 28.93 13.61 5.79
N SER A 124 29.01 14.93 5.95
CA SER A 124 28.39 15.58 7.11
C SER A 124 26.86 15.60 6.95
N ASP A 125 26.14 15.78 8.07
CA ASP A 125 24.68 15.86 8.09
C ASP A 125 24.13 16.96 7.15
N GLU A 126 24.89 18.03 6.95
CA GLU A 126 24.52 19.13 6.04
C GLU A 126 24.52 18.69 4.56
N HIS A 127 25.51 17.88 4.16
CA HIS A 127 25.57 17.30 2.82
C HIS A 127 24.39 16.35 2.60
N LEU A 128 24.11 15.50 3.60
CA LEU A 128 23.00 14.55 3.54
C LEU A 128 21.65 15.26 3.40
N ARG A 129 21.43 16.31 4.20
CA ARG A 129 20.25 17.16 4.12
C ARG A 129 20.09 17.78 2.72
N SER A 130 21.18 18.24 2.12
CA SER A 130 21.15 18.85 0.79
C SER A 130 20.82 17.84 -0.31
N VAL A 131 21.44 16.65 -0.27
CA VAL A 131 21.15 15.55 -1.21
C VAL A 131 19.70 15.11 -1.11
N LEU A 132 19.20 14.89 0.11
CA LEU A 132 17.81 14.52 0.33
C LEU A 132 16.84 15.58 -0.18
N ARG A 133 17.13 16.86 0.07
CA ARG A 133 16.30 17.97 -0.42
C ARG A 133 16.25 18.02 -1.96
N ILE A 134 17.37 17.80 -2.64
CA ILE A 134 17.43 17.79 -4.10
C ILE A 134 16.71 16.56 -4.67
N ALA A 135 16.88 15.39 -4.06
CA ALA A 135 16.31 14.15 -4.58
C ALA A 135 14.80 14.00 -4.31
N THR A 136 14.26 14.68 -3.31
CA THR A 136 12.83 14.58 -2.92
C THR A 136 11.99 15.77 -3.36
N THR A 137 12.60 16.87 -3.82
CA THR A 137 11.86 18.05 -4.27
C THR A 137 11.25 17.84 -5.67
N LYS A 138 10.06 18.41 -5.89
CA LYS A 138 9.44 18.51 -7.22
C LYS A 138 9.86 19.78 -7.97
N LEU A 139 10.70 20.61 -7.37
CA LEU A 139 11.20 21.83 -8.00
C LEU A 139 12.14 21.45 -9.14
N THR A 140 11.88 22.01 -10.31
CA THR A 140 12.80 21.93 -11.45
C THR A 140 13.89 23.00 -11.27
N PRO A 141 15.16 22.63 -11.13
CA PRO A 141 16.23 23.62 -11.07
C PRO A 141 16.33 24.38 -12.40
N ASP A 142 16.48 25.70 -12.32
CA ASP A 142 16.74 26.56 -13.47
C ASP A 142 18.22 26.46 -13.83
N PHE A 143 18.55 25.51 -14.71
CA PHE A 143 19.93 25.24 -15.12
C PHE A 143 20.55 26.42 -15.88
N ASP A 144 19.75 27.18 -16.63
CA ASP A 144 20.24 28.34 -17.39
C ASP A 144 20.64 29.49 -16.46
N ALA A 145 19.84 29.76 -15.43
CA ALA A 145 20.18 30.75 -14.41
C ALA A 145 21.38 30.30 -13.55
N LEU A 146 21.50 29.00 -13.27
CA LEU A 146 22.64 28.43 -12.53
C LEU A 146 23.94 28.52 -13.34
N ALA A 147 23.91 28.15 -14.62
CA ALA A 147 25.07 28.22 -15.51
C ALA A 147 25.59 29.66 -15.66
N LYS A 148 24.68 30.64 -15.78
CA LYS A 148 25.03 32.07 -15.87
C LYS A 148 25.61 32.65 -14.58
N LYS A 149 25.35 32.03 -13.43
CA LYS A 149 25.92 32.43 -12.12
C LYS A 149 27.27 31.77 -11.82
N GLY A 150 27.67 30.75 -12.59
CA GLY A 150 28.82 29.89 -12.33
C GLY A 150 30.20 30.45 -12.69
N ASP A 151 30.33 31.73 -13.08
CA ASP A 151 31.60 32.34 -13.51
C ASP A 151 32.68 32.48 -12.41
N GLN A 152 32.39 32.05 -11.17
CA GLN A 152 33.39 31.89 -10.11
C GLN A 152 33.69 30.41 -9.84
N GLN A 153 34.10 29.68 -10.87
CA GLN A 153 34.79 28.41 -10.64
C GLN A 153 36.27 28.70 -10.38
N HIS A 154 36.72 28.44 -9.15
CA HIS A 154 38.16 28.32 -8.91
C HIS A 154 38.67 27.12 -9.73
N CYS A 155 39.55 27.38 -10.69
CA CYS A 155 40.34 26.32 -11.32
C CYS A 155 41.16 25.64 -10.23
N SER A 156 40.84 24.38 -9.94
CA SER A 156 41.75 23.50 -9.20
C SER A 156 42.96 23.23 -10.08
N HIS A 157 44.16 23.55 -9.58
CA HIS A 157 45.45 23.13 -10.15
C HIS A 157 45.70 21.63 -9.93
#